data_AF-A0A6N8YV27-F1
#
_entry.id   AF-A0A6N8YV27-F1
#
_cell.length_a   1.000
_cell.length_b   1.000
_cell.length_c   1.000
_cell.angle_alpha   90.00
_cell.angle_beta   90.00
_cell.angle_gamma   90.00
#
_symmetry.space_group_name_H-M   'P 1'
#
loop_
_entity.id
_entity.type
_entity.pdbx_description
1 polymer ?
#
loop_
_entity_poly.entity_id
_entity_poly.type
_entity_poly.pdbx_seq_one_letter_code
_entity_poly.pdbx_strand_id
1 'polypeptide(L)'
;MARAIWKGAISFGMVAIPMKLYIATESKDIGFVQLHDSCHTRLKQRRWCPYHEQEVEYSEVVRGFEFARDEYLVMEAEDFDNLPLKTTHTIDILRFVDIATIDPVHYEKSYYIEPESVGVKPFALLKKALEATDRVAIAKVALRNKEHLCLIRPYVDGLIMETMYYPDEIRGTAELDLPG
;
A
#
# COMPACT_ATOMS: atom_id res chain seq x y z
N MET A 1 7.00 11.63 16.26
CA MET A 1 7.13 10.17 16.06
C MET A 1 6.25 9.77 14.90
N ALA A 2 6.71 8.90 14.00
CA ALA A 2 5.89 8.39 12.91
C ALA A 2 4.63 7.70 13.48
N ARG A 3 3.45 7.99 12.92
CA ARG A 3 2.19 7.37 13.33
C ARG A 3 2.12 5.98 12.71
N ALA A 4 1.82 4.96 13.52
CA ALA A 4 1.54 3.62 13.01
C ALA A 4 0.33 3.69 12.08
N ILE A 5 0.49 3.19 10.85
CA ILE A 5 -0.57 3.21 9.85
C ILE A 5 -1.41 1.93 9.87
N TRP A 6 -0.86 0.86 10.43
CA TRP A 6 -1.49 -0.45 10.46
C TRP A 6 -0.92 -1.27 11.61
N LYS A 7 -1.76 -2.10 12.22
CA LYS A 7 -1.40 -3.05 13.27
C LYS A 7 -1.94 -4.42 12.88
N GLY A 8 -1.14 -5.45 13.10
CA GLY A 8 -1.50 -6.82 12.78
C GLY A 8 -0.41 -7.80 13.15
N ALA A 9 -0.32 -8.92 12.44
CA ALA A 9 0.71 -9.92 12.67
C ALA A 9 1.32 -10.44 11.37
N ILE A 10 2.62 -10.74 11.38
CA ILE A 10 3.25 -11.58 10.36
C ILE A 10 2.89 -13.03 10.69
N SER A 11 2.31 -13.75 9.73
CA SER A 11 1.89 -15.14 9.85
C SER A 11 2.67 -16.02 8.88
N PHE A 12 3.16 -17.16 9.35
CA PHE A 12 3.71 -18.22 8.51
C PHE A 12 3.63 -19.57 9.21
N GLY A 13 2.96 -20.54 8.58
CA GLY A 13 2.70 -21.84 9.20
C GLY A 13 1.91 -21.70 10.50
N MET A 14 2.56 -21.96 11.64
CA MET A 14 1.97 -21.85 12.99
C MET A 14 2.52 -20.66 13.80
N VAL A 15 3.36 -19.83 13.20
CA VAL A 15 3.99 -18.68 13.87
C VAL A 15 3.21 -17.42 13.53
N ALA A 16 2.84 -16.66 14.56
CA ALA A 16 2.26 -15.33 14.43
C ALA A 16 3.10 -14.32 15.23
N ILE A 17 3.55 -13.24 14.58
CA ILE A 17 4.41 -12.21 15.15
C ILE A 17 3.63 -10.89 15.15
N PRO A 18 3.05 -10.47 16.29
CA PRO A 18 2.36 -9.20 16.40
C PRO A 18 3.30 -8.01 16.14
N MET A 19 2.86 -7.05 15.35
CA MET A 19 3.67 -5.91 14.93
C MET A 19 2.83 -4.69 14.52
N LYS A 20 3.53 -3.57 14.29
CA LYS A 20 3.01 -2.33 13.72
C LYS A 20 3.79 -1.95 12.47
N LEU A 21 3.09 -1.37 11.50
CA LEU A 21 3.68 -0.82 10.27
C LEU A 21 3.73 0.70 10.31
N TYR A 22 4.83 1.25 9.81
CA TYR A 22 5.07 2.67 9.64
C TYR A 22 5.54 2.93 8.22
N ILE A 23 5.09 4.01 7.58
CA ILE A 23 5.58 4.39 6.25
C ILE A 23 7.06 4.76 6.37
N ALA A 24 7.92 4.18 5.53
CA ALA A 24 9.36 4.42 5.55
C ALA A 24 9.79 5.65 4.73
N THR A 25 8.93 6.12 3.83
CA THR A 25 9.17 7.23 2.91
C THR A 25 8.25 8.40 3.19
N GLU A 26 8.77 9.62 3.07
CA GLU A 26 7.98 10.85 3.13
C GLU A 26 8.20 11.63 1.83
N SER A 27 7.11 11.96 1.11
CA SER A 27 7.22 12.89 -0.01
C SER A 27 7.54 14.28 0.54
N LYS A 28 8.52 14.94 -0.08
CA LYS A 28 8.91 16.33 0.21
C LYS A 28 8.50 17.26 -0.93
N ASP A 29 7.41 16.95 -1.62
CA ASP A 29 6.91 17.79 -2.70
C ASP A 29 6.46 19.15 -2.13
N ILE A 30 6.84 20.23 -2.83
CA ILE A 30 6.39 21.58 -2.50
C ILE A 30 4.94 21.70 -2.95
N GLY A 31 4.02 21.81 -2.00
CA GLY A 31 2.61 21.99 -2.28
C GLY A 31 2.34 23.38 -2.86
N PHE A 32 1.91 23.43 -4.12
CA PHE A 32 1.39 24.66 -4.72
C PHE A 32 -0.10 24.80 -4.42
N VAL A 33 -0.54 25.99 -4.04
CA VAL A 33 -1.96 26.34 -3.93
C VAL A 33 -2.36 27.16 -5.15
N GLN A 34 -3.58 26.95 -5.65
CA GLN A 34 -4.10 27.76 -6.73
C GLN A 34 -4.51 29.13 -6.18
N LEU A 35 -3.91 30.19 -6.70
CA LEU A 35 -4.25 31.56 -6.42
C LEU A 35 -4.96 32.16 -7.64
N HIS A 36 -5.92 33.04 -7.40
CA HIS A 36 -6.49 33.87 -8.45
C HIS A 36 -5.42 34.82 -8.97
N ASP A 37 -5.16 34.83 -10.27
CA ASP A 37 -4.07 35.61 -10.89
C ASP A 37 -4.13 37.11 -10.56
N SER A 38 -5.32 37.72 -10.62
CA SER A 38 -5.43 39.17 -10.43
C SER A 38 -5.36 39.65 -8.97
N CYS A 39 -5.81 38.84 -7.99
CA CYS A 39 -5.86 39.25 -6.59
C CYS A 39 -5.04 38.38 -5.64
N HIS A 40 -4.34 37.38 -6.18
CA HIS A 40 -3.54 36.38 -5.45
C HIS A 40 -4.27 35.70 -4.28
N THR A 41 -5.61 35.69 -4.32
CA THR A 41 -6.41 35.07 -3.27
C THR A 41 -6.53 33.58 -3.56
N ARG A 42 -6.41 32.76 -2.51
CA ARG A 42 -6.56 31.31 -2.61
C ARG A 42 -7.94 30.93 -3.17
N LEU A 43 -7.95 30.17 -4.25
CA LEU A 43 -9.19 29.67 -4.84
C LEU A 43 -9.82 28.60 -3.94
N LYS A 44 -11.15 28.66 -3.81
CA LYS A 44 -11.96 27.60 -3.19
C LYS A 44 -12.56 26.76 -4.31
N GLN A 45 -12.31 25.45 -4.30
CA GLN A 45 -12.98 24.52 -5.20
C GLN A 45 -14.38 24.21 -4.69
N ARG A 46 -15.34 24.20 -5.61
CA ARG A 46 -16.75 23.83 -5.36
C ARG A 46 -17.07 22.61 -6.21
N ARG A 47 -17.91 21.70 -5.71
CA ARG A 47 -18.39 20.54 -6.47
C ARG A 47 -19.73 20.91 -7.09
N TRP A 48 -19.83 20.81 -8.42
CA TRP A 48 -21.04 21.17 -9.15
C TRP A 48 -21.65 19.93 -9.79
N CYS A 49 -22.94 19.69 -9.55
CA CYS A 49 -23.70 18.64 -10.23
C CYS A 49 -24.27 19.22 -11.54
N PRO A 50 -23.86 18.74 -12.73
CA PRO A 50 -24.36 19.28 -13.99
C PRO A 50 -25.82 18.89 -14.26
N TYR A 51 -26.33 17.81 -13.67
CA TYR A 51 -27.70 17.38 -13.85
C TYR A 51 -28.71 18.22 -13.04
N HIS A 52 -28.38 18.53 -11.79
CA HIS A 52 -29.22 19.37 -10.92
C HIS A 52 -28.87 20.87 -11.00
N GLU A 53 -27.84 21.22 -11.77
CA GLU A 53 -27.33 22.59 -11.90
C GLU A 53 -27.12 23.30 -10.56
N GLN A 54 -26.50 22.59 -9.61
CA GLN A 54 -26.26 23.13 -8.27
C GLN A 54 -24.93 22.67 -7.67
N GLU A 55 -24.45 23.44 -6.69
CA GLU A 55 -23.34 23.05 -5.84
C GLU A 55 -23.79 21.91 -4.91
N VAL A 56 -22.95 20.89 -4.75
CA VAL A 56 -23.22 19.75 -3.86
C VAL A 56 -22.24 19.73 -2.69
N GLU A 57 -22.78 19.44 -1.52
CA GLU A 57 -22.00 19.32 -0.29
C GLU A 57 -21.19 18.02 -0.28
N TYR A 58 -20.12 17.98 0.51
CA TYR A 58 -19.27 16.78 0.60
C TYR A 58 -20.05 15.54 1.07
N SER A 59 -21.05 15.72 1.94
CA SER A 59 -21.90 14.64 2.45
C SER A 59 -22.82 14.02 1.39
N GLU A 60 -23.06 14.73 0.29
CA GLU A 60 -23.92 14.27 -0.81
C GLU A 60 -23.10 13.54 -1.90
N VAL A 61 -21.78 13.46 -1.75
CA VAL A 61 -20.88 12.84 -2.72
C VAL A 61 -20.62 11.39 -2.33
N VAL A 62 -21.07 10.47 -3.18
CA VAL A 62 -20.77 9.04 -3.09
C VAL A 62 -19.62 8.65 -4.02
N ARG A 63 -19.02 7.48 -3.80
CA ARG A 63 -18.02 6.90 -4.71
C ARG A 63 -18.74 6.00 -5.72
N GLY A 64 -18.48 6.18 -7.00
CA GLY A 64 -18.94 5.27 -8.06
C GLY A 64 -17.78 4.50 -8.66
N PHE A 65 -17.96 3.21 -8.92
CA PHE A 65 -17.08 2.40 -9.76
C PHE A 65 -17.66 2.32 -11.18
N GLU A 66 -16.94 2.82 -12.17
CA GLU A 66 -17.34 2.74 -13.58
C GLU A 66 -17.01 1.33 -14.11
N PHE A 67 -18.03 0.51 -14.37
CA PHE A 67 -17.85 -0.86 -14.86
C PHE A 67 -18.13 -0.99 -16.37
N ALA A 68 -18.83 -0.01 -16.94
CA ALA A 68 -18.95 0.21 -18.38
C ALA A 68 -19.05 1.72 -18.63
N ARG A 69 -18.82 2.15 -19.87
CA ARG A 69 -18.82 3.56 -20.24
C ARG A 69 -20.12 4.24 -19.81
N ASP A 70 -20.02 5.26 -18.98
CA ASP A 70 -21.16 6.00 -18.40
C ASP A 70 -22.10 5.15 -17.50
N GLU A 71 -21.69 3.95 -17.09
CA GLU A 71 -22.40 3.09 -16.14
C GLU A 71 -21.61 2.93 -14.83
N TYR A 72 -22.21 3.37 -13.73
CA TYR A 72 -21.56 3.45 -12.43
C TYR A 72 -22.28 2.61 -11.38
N LEU A 73 -21.52 1.85 -10.61
CA LEU A 73 -21.99 1.18 -9.41
C LEU A 73 -21.63 2.03 -8.19
N VAL A 74 -22.63 2.49 -7.44
CA VAL A 74 -22.41 3.26 -6.21
C VAL A 74 -21.83 2.32 -5.15
N MET A 75 -20.68 2.69 -4.60
CA MET A 75 -19.97 1.96 -3.57
C MET A 75 -20.18 2.65 -2.23
N GLU A 76 -20.79 1.95 -1.28
CA GLU A 76 -20.94 2.40 0.09
C GLU A 76 -19.71 2.03 0.94
N ALA A 77 -19.51 2.69 2.08
CA ALA A 77 -18.39 2.36 2.97
C ALA A 77 -18.45 0.89 3.45
N GLU A 78 -19.66 0.39 3.67
CA GLU A 78 -19.95 -0.97 4.14
C GLU A 78 -19.60 -2.05 3.10
N ASP A 79 -19.63 -1.71 1.80
CA ASP A 79 -19.20 -2.62 0.72
C ASP A 79 -17.71 -2.93 0.80
N PHE A 80 -16.91 -1.97 1.29
CA PHE A 80 -15.46 -2.17 1.48
C PHE A 80 -15.14 -2.92 2.78
N ASP A 81 -15.94 -2.72 3.83
CA ASP A 81 -15.74 -3.36 5.13
C ASP A 81 -16.09 -4.86 5.10
N ASN A 82 -17.00 -5.26 4.23
CA ASN A 82 -17.42 -6.66 4.06
C ASN A 82 -16.55 -7.46 3.07
N LEU A 83 -15.47 -6.87 2.52
CA LEU A 83 -14.55 -7.62 1.65
C LEU A 83 -13.93 -8.78 2.46
N PRO A 84 -14.18 -10.06 2.12
CA PRO A 84 -13.68 -11.19 2.88
C PRO A 84 -12.21 -11.47 2.53
N LEU A 85 -11.33 -10.50 2.82
CA LEU A 85 -9.90 -10.68 2.65
C LEU A 85 -9.40 -11.58 3.78
N LYS A 86 -8.92 -12.78 3.45
CA LYS A 86 -8.32 -13.71 4.42
C LYS A 86 -7.13 -13.09 5.16
N THR A 87 -6.50 -12.09 4.56
CA THR A 87 -5.34 -11.32 5.05
C THR A 87 -5.72 -10.13 5.93
N THR A 88 -6.98 -10.02 6.35
CA THR A 88 -7.45 -8.95 7.25
C THR A 88 -6.64 -9.00 8.56
N HIS A 89 -5.83 -7.95 8.80
CA HIS A 89 -4.87 -7.81 9.90
C HIS A 89 -3.66 -8.76 9.91
N THR A 90 -3.36 -9.44 8.81
CA THR A 90 -2.19 -10.32 8.72
C THR A 90 -1.33 -10.02 7.49
N ILE A 91 -0.01 -10.18 7.67
CA ILE A 91 0.91 -10.37 6.56
C ILE A 91 1.18 -11.87 6.47
N ASP A 92 0.64 -12.53 5.47
CA ASP A 92 0.75 -13.98 5.30
C ASP A 92 1.93 -14.32 4.38
N ILE A 93 3.01 -14.89 4.93
CA ILE A 93 4.18 -15.29 4.15
C ILE A 93 3.85 -16.54 3.36
N LEU A 94 3.98 -16.43 2.04
CA LEU A 94 3.74 -17.50 1.09
C LEU A 94 4.99 -18.35 0.88
N ARG A 95 6.16 -17.71 0.75
CA ARG A 95 7.43 -18.39 0.45
C ARG A 95 8.65 -17.53 0.72
N PHE A 96 9.80 -18.18 0.82
CA PHE A 96 11.11 -17.52 0.89
C PHE A 96 11.87 -17.69 -0.43
N VAL A 97 12.36 -16.60 -1.00
CA VAL A 97 13.06 -16.55 -2.30
C VAL A 97 14.38 -15.81 -2.16
N ASP A 98 15.27 -16.00 -3.14
CA ASP A 98 16.50 -15.23 -3.27
C ASP A 98 16.17 -13.80 -3.74
N ILE A 99 16.74 -12.79 -3.08
CA ILE A 99 16.51 -11.38 -3.42
C ILE A 99 16.95 -11.04 -4.84
N ALA A 100 17.98 -11.71 -5.36
CA ALA A 100 18.51 -11.48 -6.71
C ALA A 100 17.51 -11.87 -7.81
N THR A 101 16.47 -12.63 -7.48
CA THR A 101 15.41 -13.03 -8.43
C THR A 101 14.30 -11.98 -8.59
N ILE A 102 14.32 -10.92 -7.78
CA ILE A 102 13.28 -9.88 -7.78
C ILE A 102 13.83 -8.63 -8.44
N ASP A 103 13.32 -8.33 -9.64
CA ASP A 103 13.67 -7.09 -10.33
C ASP A 103 13.16 -5.85 -9.53
N PRO A 104 14.00 -4.82 -9.35
CA PRO A 104 13.63 -3.57 -8.70
C PRO A 104 12.35 -2.88 -9.23
N VAL A 105 11.95 -3.15 -10.48
CA VAL A 105 10.71 -2.63 -11.06
C VAL A 105 9.45 -3.05 -10.28
N HIS A 106 9.53 -4.16 -9.54
CA HIS A 106 8.39 -4.65 -8.77
C HIS A 106 8.14 -3.86 -7.48
N TYR A 107 9.09 -3.08 -6.96
CA TYR A 107 8.95 -2.42 -5.66
C TYR A 107 8.07 -1.16 -5.77
N GLU A 108 7.13 -0.98 -4.84
CA GLU A 108 6.20 0.16 -4.83
C GLU A 108 6.40 1.08 -3.61
N LYS A 109 5.99 0.64 -2.41
CA LYS A 109 6.06 1.44 -1.18
C LYS A 109 6.75 0.69 -0.06
N SER A 110 7.62 1.37 0.66
CA SER A 110 8.38 0.81 1.77
C SER A 110 7.75 1.14 3.13
N TYR A 111 7.76 0.16 4.04
CA TYR A 111 7.19 0.24 5.38
C TYR A 111 8.13 -0.38 6.41
N TYR A 112 8.42 0.33 7.49
CA TYR A 112 9.13 -0.21 8.64
C TYR A 112 8.21 -1.09 9.48
N ILE A 113 8.77 -2.19 9.99
CA ILE A 113 8.08 -3.13 10.87
C ILE A 113 8.62 -2.99 12.29
N GLU A 114 7.74 -2.71 13.24
CA GLU A 114 8.05 -2.70 14.68
C GLU A 114 7.32 -3.88 15.36
N PRO A 115 8.03 -4.87 15.95
CA PRO A 115 7.37 -5.94 16.69
C PRO A 115 6.76 -5.43 17.99
N GLU A 116 5.61 -5.98 18.39
CA GLU A 116 5.11 -5.77 19.75
C GLU A 116 5.94 -6.60 20.76
N SER A 117 5.79 -6.29 22.05
CA SER A 117 6.60 -6.88 23.13
C SER A 117 6.67 -8.42 23.11
N VAL A 118 5.55 -9.08 22.81
CA VAL A 118 5.46 -10.56 22.73
C VAL A 118 6.11 -11.10 21.46
N GLY A 119 6.18 -10.31 20.38
CA GLY A 119 6.71 -10.68 19.08
C GLY A 119 8.23 -10.48 18.92
N VAL A 120 8.92 -9.86 19.88
CA VAL A 120 10.34 -9.48 19.73
C VAL A 120 11.26 -10.68 19.45
N LYS A 121 11.12 -11.78 20.20
CA LYS A 121 11.96 -12.98 20.01
C LYS A 121 11.75 -13.64 18.65
N PRO A 122 10.52 -14.00 18.23
CA PRO A 122 10.31 -14.60 16.90
C PRO A 122 10.63 -13.62 15.76
N PHE A 123 10.43 -12.31 15.95
CA PHE A 123 10.84 -11.29 14.98
C PHE A 123 12.36 -11.32 14.75
N ALA A 124 13.15 -11.32 15.84
CA ALA A 124 14.60 -11.39 15.75
C ALA A 124 15.08 -12.72 15.13
N LEU A 125 14.38 -13.82 15.38
CA LEU A 125 14.68 -15.12 14.76
C LEU A 125 14.42 -15.07 13.25
N LEU A 126 13.27 -14.54 12.82
CA LEU A 126 12.94 -14.37 11.40
C LEU A 126 14.00 -13.51 10.71
N LYS A 127 14.36 -12.35 11.29
CA LYS A 127 15.41 -11.47 10.76
C LYS A 127 16.73 -12.23 10.55
N LYS A 128 17.22 -12.90 11.59
CA LYS A 128 18.48 -13.66 11.54
C LYS A 128 18.42 -14.79 10.51
N ALA A 129 17.29 -15.46 10.37
CA ALA A 129 17.13 -16.54 9.39
C ALA A 129 17.20 -16.00 7.96
N LEU A 130 16.54 -14.87 7.69
CA LEU A 130 16.60 -14.21 6.38
C LEU A 130 18.02 -13.72 6.06
N GLU A 131 18.71 -13.09 7.02
CA GLU A 131 20.11 -12.65 6.88
C GLU A 131 21.07 -13.82 6.62
N ALA A 132 20.95 -14.91 7.38
CA ALA A 132 21.84 -16.05 7.28
C ALA A 132 21.64 -16.87 6.00
N THR A 133 20.46 -16.77 5.36
CA THR A 133 20.13 -17.53 4.15
C THR A 133 20.16 -16.68 2.88
N ASP A 134 20.42 -15.38 3.00
CA ASP A 134 20.33 -14.39 1.92
C ASP A 134 18.99 -14.47 1.17
N ARG A 135 17.90 -14.55 1.94
CA ARG A 135 16.55 -14.70 1.42
C ARG A 135 15.64 -13.57 1.88
N VAL A 136 14.56 -13.40 1.13
CA VAL A 136 13.43 -12.54 1.45
C VAL A 136 12.15 -13.35 1.50
N ALA A 137 11.17 -12.87 2.26
CA ALA A 137 9.87 -13.50 2.36
C ALA A 137 8.88 -12.81 1.42
N ILE A 138 8.28 -13.55 0.48
CA ILE A 138 7.13 -13.08 -0.30
C ILE A 138 5.87 -13.34 0.50
N ALA A 139 5.01 -12.34 0.61
CA ALA A 139 3.82 -12.37 1.43
C ALA A 139 2.66 -11.62 0.78
N LYS A 140 1.47 -11.77 1.37
CA LYS A 140 0.28 -10.99 1.05
C LYS A 140 -0.16 -10.19 2.26
N VAL A 141 -0.61 -8.96 2.03
CA VAL A 141 -1.11 -8.07 3.09
C VAL A 141 -2.34 -7.31 2.61
N ALA A 142 -3.36 -7.19 3.46
CA ALA A 142 -4.48 -6.30 3.23
C ALA A 142 -4.15 -4.89 3.77
N LEU A 143 -3.97 -3.91 2.89
CA LEU A 143 -3.79 -2.50 3.24
C LEU A 143 -4.89 -1.67 2.58
N ARG A 144 -5.55 -0.80 3.36
CA ARG A 144 -6.59 0.13 2.87
C ARG A 144 -7.62 -0.55 1.95
N ASN A 145 -8.08 -1.73 2.35
CA ASN A 145 -9.11 -2.52 1.66
C ASN A 145 -8.69 -3.11 0.29
N LYS A 146 -7.39 -3.15 -0.03
CA LYS A 146 -6.83 -3.89 -1.16
C LYS A 146 -5.81 -4.92 -0.65
N GLU A 147 -5.81 -6.12 -1.22
CA GLU A 147 -4.73 -7.09 -1.00
C GLU A 147 -3.54 -6.73 -1.91
N HIS A 148 -2.36 -6.64 -1.31
CA HIS A 148 -1.11 -6.38 -2.00
C HIS A 148 -0.21 -7.60 -1.88
N LEU A 149 0.53 -7.90 -2.96
CA LEU A 149 1.74 -8.69 -2.85
C LEU A 149 2.80 -7.80 -2.15
N CYS A 150 3.58 -8.39 -1.26
CA CYS A 150 4.68 -7.68 -0.63
C CYS A 150 5.86 -8.62 -0.41
N LEU A 151 7.02 -8.02 -0.18
CA LEU A 151 8.21 -8.71 0.30
C LEU A 151 8.61 -8.19 1.67
N ILE A 152 9.18 -9.05 2.49
CA ILE A 152 9.81 -8.71 3.76
C ILE A 152 11.27 -9.09 3.69
N ARG A 153 12.16 -8.15 4.01
CA ARG A 153 13.61 -8.38 4.00
C ARG A 153 14.30 -7.75 5.22
N PRO A 154 15.49 -8.26 5.60
CA PRO A 154 16.35 -7.60 6.57
C PRO A 154 16.68 -6.18 6.12
N TYR A 155 16.58 -5.23 7.05
CA TYR A 155 16.93 -3.84 6.80
C TYR A 155 17.46 -3.19 8.07
N VAL A 156 18.74 -2.81 8.04
CA VAL A 156 19.45 -2.22 9.19
C VAL A 156 19.24 -3.11 10.45
N ASP A 157 18.61 -2.57 11.50
CA ASP A 157 18.40 -3.27 12.76
C ASP A 157 17.07 -4.04 12.81
N GLY A 158 16.25 -3.99 11.76
CA GLY A 158 14.93 -4.59 11.73
C GLY A 158 14.58 -5.30 10.42
N LEU A 159 13.28 -5.30 10.13
CA LEU A 159 12.71 -5.78 8.89
C LEU A 159 11.99 -4.62 8.20
N ILE A 160 12.05 -4.61 6.88
CA ILE A 160 11.27 -3.72 6.02
C ILE A 160 10.29 -4.56 5.21
N MET A 161 9.08 -4.07 5.06
CA MET A 161 8.09 -4.59 4.12
C MET A 161 8.01 -3.64 2.93
N GLU A 162 8.04 -4.16 1.72
CA GLU A 162 7.81 -3.39 0.50
C GLU A 162 6.60 -3.98 -0.23
N THR A 163 5.59 -3.16 -0.52
CA THR A 163 4.51 -3.59 -1.43
C THR A 163 5.08 -3.74 -2.83
N MET A 164 4.50 -4.66 -3.60
CA MET A 164 4.95 -5.00 -4.93
C MET A 164 3.86 -4.80 -5.96
N TYR A 165 4.25 -4.34 -7.15
CA TYR A 165 3.44 -4.43 -8.35
C TYR A 165 3.38 -5.87 -8.84
N TYR A 166 2.18 -6.31 -9.21
CA TYR A 166 2.02 -7.55 -9.95
C TYR A 166 2.59 -7.40 -11.38
N PRO A 167 3.02 -8.49 -12.04
CA PRO A 167 3.58 -8.43 -13.38
C PRO A 167 2.68 -7.73 -14.42
N ASP A 168 1.37 -7.83 -14.29
CA ASP A 168 0.36 -7.16 -15.13
C ASP A 168 0.17 -5.67 -14.82
N GLU A 169 0.62 -5.21 -13.65
CA GLU A 169 0.67 -3.77 -13.30
C GLU A 169 1.93 -3.08 -13.85
N ILE A 170 2.91 -3.86 -14.36
CA ILE A 170 4.15 -3.34 -14.95
C ILE A 170 3.99 -3.21 -16.47
N ARG A 171 4.22 -2.00 -16.98
CA ARG A 171 4.14 -1.72 -18.42
C ARG A 171 5.29 -2.41 -19.16
N GLY A 172 4.95 -3.10 -20.25
CA GLY A 172 5.92 -3.68 -21.15
C GLY A 172 6.70 -2.62 -21.94
N THR A 173 7.85 -3.02 -22.49
CA THR A 173 8.71 -2.15 -23.29
C THR A 173 8.38 -2.14 -24.78
N ALA A 174 7.32 -2.86 -25.20
CA ALA A 174 7.00 -3.08 -26.62
C ALA A 174 6.68 -1.79 -27.41
N GLU A 175 6.25 -0.73 -26.72
CA GLU A 175 5.95 0.58 -27.32
C GLU A 175 7.14 1.54 -27.29
N LEU A 176 8.29 1.12 -26.74
CA LEU A 176 9.48 1.94 -26.61
C LEU A 176 10.37 1.75 -27.84
N ASP A 177 10.87 2.86 -28.39
CA ASP A 177 11.89 2.87 -29.42
C ASP A 177 13.27 2.65 -28.77
N LEU A 178 13.54 1.39 -28.39
CA LEU A 178 14.80 1.00 -27.76
C LEU A 178 15.84 0.67 -28.84
N PRO A 179 17.08 1.16 -28.72
CA PRO A 179 18.14 0.76 -29.61
C PRO A 179 18.44 -0.74 -29.41
N GLY A 180 18.46 -1.49 -30.51
CA GLY A 180 18.95 -2.87 -30.56
C GLY A 180 20.47 -2.95 -30.60
#